data_AF-A0A401PNY4-F1
#
_entry.id   AF-A0A401PNY4-F1
#
_cell.length_a   1.000
_cell.length_b   1.000
_cell.length_c   1.000
_cell.angle_alpha   90.00
_cell.angle_beta   90.00
_cell.angle_gamma   90.00
#
_symmetry.space_group_name_H-M   'P 1'
#
loop_
_entity.id
_entity.type
_entity.pdbx_description
1 polymer ?
#
loop_
_entity_poly.entity_id
_entity_poly.type
_entity_poly.pdbx_seq_one_letter_code
_entity_poly.pdbx_strand_id
1 'polypeptide(L)'
;MVANGVRAAPLWNNKEQCFVGMLTITDFINILHRYYTSPMVQIYELENHRIETWREIYLQGSFKKLVSISPNDSLFDAVYSLIQNKIHRLPVIDPVSGNVLYILTHKRILKYFHLFASKLPKPSFMKKTLQELGIGTYKDVALIEETSSVYQALGVFVARRVSALPVVNNLGKVVNLYSRFDAINLAAQQAYNNLDVSIMDSLQQRWHCFENVLKCYAHETLEVIIERLVEHE
;
A
#
# COMPACT_ATOMS: atom_id res chain seq x y z
N MET A 1 -8.54 -4.66 -11.71
CA MET A 1 -7.77 -3.62 -10.97
C MET A 1 -6.74 -2.95 -11.85
N VAL A 2 -5.77 -3.71 -12.40
CA VAL A 2 -4.74 -3.19 -13.33
C VAL A 2 -5.34 -2.43 -14.52
N ALA A 3 -6.29 -3.04 -15.25
CA ALA A 3 -6.89 -2.43 -16.46
C ALA A 3 -7.56 -1.06 -16.20
N ASN A 4 -8.04 -0.82 -14.99
CA ASN A 4 -8.67 0.44 -14.60
C ASN A 4 -7.71 1.37 -13.83
N GLY A 5 -6.41 1.00 -13.72
CA GLY A 5 -5.43 1.77 -12.96
C GLY A 5 -5.72 1.90 -11.45
N VAL A 6 -6.61 1.07 -10.90
CA VAL A 6 -7.05 1.17 -9.49
C VAL A 6 -6.25 0.26 -8.57
N ARG A 7 -5.91 0.78 -7.39
CA ARG A 7 -5.11 0.08 -6.36
C ARG A 7 -5.96 -0.59 -5.26
N ALA A 8 -7.26 -0.34 -5.26
CA ALA A 8 -8.21 -0.98 -4.37
C ALA A 8 -9.62 -0.89 -4.96
N ALA A 9 -10.52 -1.80 -4.57
CA ALA A 9 -11.92 -1.79 -4.93
C ALA A 9 -12.79 -2.23 -3.74
N PRO A 10 -13.95 -1.59 -3.50
CA PRO A 10 -14.92 -2.07 -2.53
C PRO A 10 -15.56 -3.38 -3.03
N LEU A 11 -15.94 -4.24 -2.09
CA LEU A 11 -16.54 -5.55 -2.37
C LEU A 11 -18.01 -5.56 -1.98
N TRP A 12 -18.88 -5.80 -2.95
CA TRP A 12 -20.32 -5.91 -2.75
C TRP A 12 -20.74 -7.38 -2.58
N ASN A 13 -21.49 -7.69 -1.53
CA ASN A 13 -22.12 -8.99 -1.36
C ASN A 13 -23.59 -8.91 -1.78
N ASN A 14 -23.95 -9.62 -2.85
CA ASN A 14 -25.31 -9.62 -3.38
C ASN A 14 -26.32 -10.36 -2.47
N LYS A 15 -25.88 -11.32 -1.65
CA LYS A 15 -26.80 -12.03 -0.73
C LYS A 15 -27.17 -11.14 0.46
N GLU A 16 -26.18 -10.44 1.01
CA GLU A 16 -26.34 -9.54 2.16
C GLU A 16 -26.73 -8.10 1.77
N GLN A 17 -26.71 -7.78 0.48
CA GLN A 17 -26.97 -6.44 -0.08
C GLN A 17 -26.16 -5.34 0.63
N CYS A 18 -24.87 -5.58 0.87
CA CYS A 18 -24.00 -4.62 1.53
C CYS A 18 -22.53 -4.73 1.08
N PHE A 19 -21.74 -3.69 1.40
CA PHE A 19 -20.30 -3.72 1.22
C PHE A 19 -19.61 -4.48 2.36
N VAL A 20 -18.92 -5.57 2.02
CA VAL A 20 -18.34 -6.51 2.98
C VAL A 20 -16.84 -6.31 3.19
N GLY A 21 -16.17 -5.53 2.36
CA GLY A 21 -14.73 -5.37 2.45
C GLY A 21 -14.11 -4.54 1.34
N MET A 22 -12.79 -4.51 1.35
CA MET A 22 -11.95 -3.94 0.30
C MET A 22 -11.09 -5.07 -0.28
N LEU A 23 -10.95 -5.10 -1.60
CA LEU A 23 -9.90 -5.83 -2.29
C LEU A 23 -8.77 -4.86 -2.62
N THR A 24 -7.56 -5.21 -2.20
CA THR A 24 -6.36 -4.38 -2.31
C THR A 24 -5.21 -5.19 -2.88
N ILE A 25 -4.12 -4.50 -3.20
CA ILE A 25 -2.87 -5.15 -3.62
C ILE A 25 -2.32 -6.07 -2.51
N THR A 26 -2.61 -5.80 -1.24
CA THR A 26 -2.19 -6.68 -0.14
C THR A 26 -2.86 -8.04 -0.22
N ASP A 27 -4.12 -8.10 -0.63
CA ASP A 27 -4.83 -9.38 -0.83
C ASP A 27 -4.18 -10.18 -1.96
N PHE A 28 -3.81 -9.50 -3.06
CA PHE A 28 -3.08 -10.12 -4.16
C PHE A 28 -1.72 -10.70 -3.72
N ILE A 29 -0.94 -9.93 -2.94
CA ILE A 29 0.34 -10.39 -2.37
C ILE A 29 0.13 -11.62 -1.48
N ASN A 30 -0.90 -11.61 -0.63
CA ASN A 30 -1.22 -12.74 0.25
C ASN A 30 -1.57 -14.00 -0.55
N ILE A 31 -2.32 -13.86 -1.66
CA ILE A 31 -2.68 -14.98 -2.51
C ILE A 31 -1.43 -15.54 -3.20
N LEU A 32 -0.63 -14.69 -3.87
CA LEU A 32 0.59 -15.14 -4.53
C LEU A 32 1.54 -15.87 -3.58
N HIS A 33 1.84 -15.26 -2.43
CA HIS A 33 2.74 -15.88 -1.45
C HIS A 33 2.21 -17.19 -0.87
N ARG A 34 0.88 -17.38 -0.83
CA ARG A 34 0.28 -18.59 -0.25
C ARG A 34 0.31 -19.79 -1.20
N TYR A 35 0.15 -19.58 -2.51
CA TYR A 35 0.00 -20.68 -3.48
C TYR A 35 1.18 -20.84 -4.43
N TYR A 36 2.07 -19.85 -4.49
CA TYR A 36 3.29 -20.02 -5.24
C TYR A 36 4.14 -21.14 -4.64
N THR A 37 4.57 -22.06 -5.49
CA THR A 37 5.42 -23.20 -5.12
C THR A 37 6.68 -23.26 -5.98
N SER A 38 6.54 -23.14 -7.30
CA SER A 38 7.65 -23.20 -8.26
C SER A 38 7.25 -22.51 -9.58
N PRO A 39 8.20 -21.98 -10.37
CA PRO A 39 7.94 -21.42 -11.70
C PRO A 39 7.30 -22.39 -12.69
N MET A 40 7.45 -23.70 -12.46
CA MET A 40 6.93 -24.76 -13.35
C MET A 40 5.46 -25.12 -13.07
N VAL A 41 4.91 -24.65 -11.96
CA VAL A 41 3.54 -24.99 -11.52
C VAL A 41 2.69 -23.73 -11.58
N GLN A 42 1.64 -23.78 -12.40
CA GLN A 42 0.67 -22.69 -12.47
C GLN A 42 -0.11 -22.59 -11.15
N ILE A 43 -0.43 -21.35 -10.77
CA ILE A 43 -1.23 -21.06 -9.58
C ILE A 43 -2.73 -21.20 -9.94
N TYR A 44 -3.22 -22.42 -10.08
CA TYR A 44 -4.59 -22.71 -10.48
C TYR A 44 -5.64 -22.08 -9.55
N GLU A 45 -5.34 -21.95 -8.27
CA GLU A 45 -6.24 -21.35 -7.29
C GLU A 45 -6.49 -19.88 -7.58
N LEU A 46 -5.52 -19.16 -8.16
CA LEU A 46 -5.69 -17.74 -8.51
C LEU A 46 -6.77 -17.57 -9.60
N GLU A 47 -6.87 -18.52 -10.53
CA GLU A 47 -7.81 -18.49 -11.65
C GLU A 47 -9.17 -19.09 -11.27
N ASN A 48 -9.19 -20.12 -10.42
CA ASN A 48 -10.40 -20.86 -10.08
C ASN A 48 -11.17 -20.29 -8.89
N HIS A 49 -10.50 -19.63 -7.94
CA HIS A 49 -11.18 -19.08 -6.76
C HIS A 49 -11.93 -17.78 -7.06
N ARG A 50 -13.04 -17.58 -6.34
CA ARG A 50 -13.77 -16.32 -6.30
C ARG A 50 -13.27 -15.48 -5.13
N ILE A 51 -13.54 -14.17 -5.17
CA ILE A 51 -13.19 -13.26 -4.07
C ILE A 51 -13.86 -13.70 -2.75
N GLU A 52 -15.09 -14.22 -2.81
CA GLU A 52 -15.83 -14.77 -1.67
C GLU A 52 -15.05 -15.92 -1.01
N THR A 53 -14.66 -16.93 -1.78
CA THR A 53 -13.95 -18.11 -1.27
C THR A 53 -12.57 -17.75 -0.72
N TRP A 54 -11.87 -16.80 -1.35
CA TRP A 54 -10.60 -16.27 -0.84
C TRP A 54 -10.72 -15.65 0.54
N ARG A 55 -11.75 -14.83 0.74
CA ARG A 55 -11.99 -14.13 2.00
C ARG A 55 -12.31 -15.11 3.11
N GLU A 56 -13.10 -16.14 2.84
CA GLU A 56 -13.40 -17.18 3.82
C GLU A 56 -12.13 -17.91 4.29
N ILE A 57 -11.27 -18.32 3.34
CA ILE A 57 -9.98 -18.99 3.65
C ILE A 57 -9.06 -18.08 4.47
N TYR A 58 -8.92 -16.81 4.08
CA TYR A 58 -7.97 -15.89 4.72
C TYR A 58 -8.47 -15.38 6.07
N LEU A 59 -9.78 -15.13 6.20
CA LEU A 59 -10.36 -14.64 7.42
C LEU A 59 -10.58 -15.76 8.45
N GLN A 60 -10.61 -17.05 8.05
CA GLN A 60 -10.75 -18.19 8.96
C GLN A 60 -11.89 -18.02 9.98
N GLY A 61 -13.00 -17.40 9.56
CA GLY A 61 -14.14 -17.08 10.44
C GLY A 61 -14.02 -15.78 11.27
N SER A 62 -12.88 -15.09 11.24
CA SER A 62 -12.75 -13.74 11.81
C SER A 62 -13.49 -12.72 10.95
N PHE A 63 -14.69 -12.33 11.37
CA PHE A 63 -15.44 -11.26 10.72
C PHE A 63 -14.76 -9.90 10.94
N LYS A 64 -14.02 -9.42 9.94
CA LYS A 64 -13.58 -8.01 9.89
C LYS A 64 -14.64 -7.21 9.15
N LYS A 65 -15.48 -6.52 9.93
CA LYS A 65 -16.43 -5.54 9.40
C LYS A 65 -15.68 -4.50 8.55
N LEU A 66 -16.25 -4.14 7.40
CA LEU A 66 -15.74 -3.04 6.60
C LEU A 66 -15.69 -1.76 7.44
N VAL A 67 -14.53 -1.14 7.49
CA VAL A 67 -14.35 0.19 8.08
C VAL A 67 -14.63 1.21 6.98
N SER A 68 -15.60 2.08 7.20
CA SER A 68 -16.00 3.16 6.30
C SER A 68 -16.27 4.45 7.09
N ILE A 69 -16.46 5.54 6.37
CA ILE A 69 -16.79 6.84 6.95
C ILE A 69 -17.92 7.51 6.15
N SER A 70 -18.74 8.34 6.81
CA SER A 70 -19.75 9.16 6.15
C SER A 70 -19.11 10.38 5.48
N PRO A 71 -19.66 10.90 4.36
CA PRO A 71 -19.20 12.17 3.77
C PRO A 71 -19.35 13.38 4.71
N ASN A 72 -20.19 13.28 5.75
CA ASN A 72 -20.42 14.35 6.72
C ASN A 72 -19.49 14.27 7.95
N ASP A 73 -18.71 13.19 8.10
CA ASP A 73 -17.76 13.06 9.21
C ASP A 73 -16.52 13.92 8.98
N SER A 74 -15.76 14.20 10.04
CA SER A 74 -14.61 15.08 9.95
C SER A 74 -13.39 14.39 9.32
N LEU A 75 -12.48 15.18 8.72
CA LEU A 75 -11.18 14.67 8.28
C LEU A 75 -10.34 14.14 9.45
N PHE A 76 -10.57 14.62 10.68
CA PHE A 76 -9.92 14.10 11.87
C PHE A 76 -10.33 12.65 12.12
N ASP A 77 -11.64 12.36 12.08
CA ASP A 77 -12.18 11.00 12.22
C ASP A 77 -11.65 10.08 11.11
N ALA A 78 -11.51 10.61 9.89
CA ALA A 78 -10.93 9.87 8.78
C ALA A 78 -9.46 9.48 9.02
N VAL A 79 -8.63 10.42 9.45
CA VAL A 79 -7.22 10.15 9.80
C VAL A 79 -7.13 9.18 10.98
N TYR A 80 -7.93 9.40 12.02
CA TYR A 80 -7.98 8.52 13.18
C TYR A 80 -8.37 7.09 12.79
N SER A 81 -9.40 6.92 11.95
CA SER A 81 -9.87 5.62 11.46
C SER A 81 -8.80 4.88 10.65
N LEU A 82 -8.08 5.59 9.76
CA LEU A 82 -6.97 5.01 9.00
C LEU A 82 -5.85 4.47 9.91
N ILE A 83 -5.48 5.23 10.94
CA ILE A 83 -4.40 4.90 11.88
C ILE A 83 -4.82 3.74 12.80
N GLN A 84 -5.97 3.85 13.47
CA GLN A 84 -6.43 2.85 14.45
C GLN A 84 -6.65 1.48 13.80
N ASN A 85 -7.25 1.46 12.61
CA ASN A 85 -7.50 0.21 11.90
C ASN A 85 -6.29 -0.28 11.09
N LYS A 86 -5.20 0.49 11.04
CA LYS A 86 -3.97 0.19 10.27
C LYS A 86 -4.27 -0.10 8.79
N ILE A 87 -5.13 0.72 8.18
CA ILE A 87 -5.57 0.59 6.79
C ILE A 87 -5.11 1.78 5.94
N HIS A 88 -4.93 1.57 4.64
CA HIS A 88 -4.48 2.61 3.71
C HIS A 88 -5.59 3.16 2.80
N ARG A 89 -6.79 2.56 2.87
CA ARG A 89 -7.92 2.82 1.99
C ARG A 89 -9.16 2.88 2.87
N LEU A 90 -9.77 4.06 2.97
CA LEU A 90 -10.99 4.28 3.76
C LEU A 90 -12.12 4.68 2.80
N PRO A 91 -13.09 3.80 2.52
CA PRO A 91 -14.22 4.14 1.68
C PRO A 91 -15.13 5.17 2.37
N VAL A 92 -15.49 6.20 1.62
CA VAL A 92 -16.53 7.17 1.97
C VAL A 92 -17.84 6.66 1.41
N ILE A 93 -18.79 6.34 2.28
CA ILE A 93 -20.07 5.74 1.92
C ILE A 93 -21.18 6.68 2.36
N ASP A 94 -22.07 7.02 1.44
CA ASP A 94 -23.27 7.79 1.78
C ASP A 94 -24.23 6.92 2.60
N PRO A 95 -24.56 7.28 3.85
CA PRO A 95 -25.48 6.50 4.67
C PRO A 95 -26.91 6.48 4.13
N VAL A 96 -27.31 7.44 3.29
CA VAL A 96 -28.68 7.52 2.76
C VAL A 96 -28.84 6.59 1.55
N SER A 97 -28.00 6.74 0.52
CA SER A 97 -28.08 5.92 -0.69
C SER A 97 -27.34 4.58 -0.59
N GLY A 98 -26.41 4.43 0.35
CA GLY A 98 -25.51 3.28 0.45
C GLY A 98 -24.37 3.29 -0.59
N ASN A 99 -24.25 4.34 -1.41
CA ASN A 99 -23.26 4.41 -2.48
C ASN A 99 -21.85 4.69 -1.95
N VAL A 100 -20.85 4.03 -2.55
CA VAL A 100 -19.44 4.38 -2.34
C VAL A 100 -19.11 5.61 -3.17
N LEU A 101 -18.87 6.74 -2.51
CA LEU A 101 -18.58 8.01 -3.16
C LEU A 101 -17.10 8.17 -3.51
N TYR A 102 -16.22 7.73 -2.60
CA TYR A 102 -14.77 7.91 -2.76
C TYR A 102 -13.97 6.91 -1.92
N ILE A 103 -12.68 6.75 -2.23
CA ILE A 103 -11.73 5.99 -1.40
C ILE A 103 -10.63 6.94 -0.92
N LEU A 104 -10.72 7.31 0.34
CA LEU A 104 -9.76 8.21 0.98
C LEU A 104 -8.45 7.48 1.33
N THR A 105 -7.35 8.24 1.29
CA THR A 105 -5.98 7.72 1.50
C THR A 105 -5.15 8.73 2.26
N HIS A 106 -4.13 8.26 2.97
CA HIS A 106 -3.12 9.13 3.59
C HIS A 106 -2.53 10.14 2.57
N LYS A 107 -2.22 9.67 1.36
CA LYS A 107 -1.70 10.47 0.24
C LYS A 107 -2.62 11.69 -0.05
N ARG A 108 -3.90 11.43 -0.30
CA ARG A 108 -4.89 12.48 -0.64
C ARG A 108 -5.14 13.44 0.52
N ILE A 109 -5.19 12.94 1.74
CA ILE A 109 -5.37 13.78 2.95
C ILE A 109 -4.16 14.71 3.11
N LEU A 110 -2.93 14.21 2.96
CA LEU A 110 -1.72 15.03 3.09
C LEU A 110 -1.65 16.10 1.99
N LYS A 111 -1.96 15.75 0.72
CA LYS A 111 -2.04 16.72 -0.38
C LYS A 111 -3.07 17.81 -0.07
N TYR A 112 -4.26 17.43 0.41
CA TYR A 112 -5.29 18.38 0.80
C TYR A 112 -4.78 19.34 1.89
N PHE A 113 -4.18 18.81 2.96
CA PHE A 113 -3.61 19.65 4.01
C PHE A 113 -2.51 20.58 3.48
N HIS A 114 -1.59 20.10 2.65
CA HIS A 114 -0.54 20.95 2.09
C HIS A 114 -1.13 22.11 1.26
N LEU A 115 -2.13 21.85 0.42
CA LEU A 115 -2.76 22.87 -0.44
C LEU A 115 -3.53 23.93 0.36
N PHE A 116 -4.23 23.55 1.43
CA PHE A 116 -5.08 24.47 2.20
C PHE A 116 -4.39 25.04 3.44
N ALA A 117 -3.49 24.30 4.08
CA ALA A 117 -2.77 24.76 5.27
C ALA A 117 -1.65 25.75 4.94
N SER A 118 -1.21 25.85 3.68
CA SER A 118 -0.33 26.95 3.22
C SER A 118 -0.94 28.33 3.46
N LYS A 119 -2.28 28.41 3.55
CA LYS A 119 -3.04 29.65 3.81
C LYS A 119 -3.29 29.92 5.31
N LEU A 120 -2.84 29.03 6.19
CA LEU A 120 -3.04 29.13 7.63
C LEU A 120 -1.68 29.32 8.35
N PRO A 121 -1.68 29.90 9.56
CA PRO A 121 -0.47 29.96 10.37
C PRO A 121 0.07 28.55 10.63
N LYS A 122 1.31 28.29 10.20
CA LYS A 122 1.95 26.99 10.41
C LYS A 122 2.31 26.81 11.89
N PRO A 123 2.00 25.66 12.50
CA PRO A 123 2.35 25.41 13.89
C PRO A 123 3.88 25.30 14.06
N SER A 124 4.37 25.63 15.25
CA SER A 124 5.81 25.74 15.53
C SER A 124 6.58 24.43 15.30
N PHE A 125 5.93 23.27 15.46
CA PHE A 125 6.54 21.97 15.24
C PHE A 125 6.91 21.69 13.78
N MET A 126 6.34 22.41 12.80
CA MET A 126 6.68 22.22 11.39
C MET A 126 8.14 22.56 11.08
N LYS A 127 8.73 23.44 11.89
CA LYS A 127 10.14 23.86 11.79
C LYS A 127 11.10 22.93 12.53
N LYS A 128 10.60 21.97 13.31
CA LYS A 128 11.43 20.97 13.98
C LYS A 128 11.85 19.88 13.00
N THR A 129 13.01 19.29 13.25
CA THR A 129 13.58 18.20 12.45
C THR A 129 12.86 16.87 12.68
N LEU A 130 12.96 15.93 11.74
CA LEU A 130 12.42 14.58 11.92
C LEU A 130 12.97 13.90 13.18
N GLN A 131 14.27 14.10 13.46
CA GLN A 131 14.93 13.54 14.63
C GLN A 131 14.36 14.08 15.94
N GLU A 132 14.13 15.40 16.04
CA GLU A 132 13.54 16.02 17.24
C GLU A 132 12.10 15.58 17.48
N LEU A 133 11.35 15.31 16.41
CA LEU A 133 9.95 14.89 16.49
C LEU A 133 9.79 13.38 16.67
N GLY A 134 10.85 12.59 16.46
CA GLY A 134 10.77 11.13 16.47
C GLY A 134 9.85 10.57 15.39
N ILE A 135 9.71 11.25 14.25
CA ILE A 135 8.84 10.83 13.15
C ILE A 135 9.60 9.89 12.21
N GLY A 136 9.23 8.60 12.25
CA GLY A 136 9.78 7.56 11.39
C GLY A 136 10.13 6.30 12.17
N THR A 137 10.47 5.24 11.44
CA THR A 137 10.95 3.98 12.01
C THR A 137 12.46 3.86 11.74
N TYR A 138 13.27 3.90 12.79
CA TYR A 138 14.74 3.94 12.69
C TYR A 138 15.43 2.63 13.11
N LYS A 139 14.67 1.64 13.59
CA LYS A 139 15.15 0.33 14.03
C LYS A 139 14.36 -0.77 13.34
N ASP A 140 14.99 -1.92 13.14
CA ASP A 140 14.36 -3.11 12.54
C ASP A 140 13.66 -2.84 11.20
N VAL A 141 14.27 -1.97 10.38
CA VAL A 141 13.75 -1.64 9.05
C VAL A 141 13.82 -2.88 8.18
N ALA A 142 12.69 -3.27 7.59
CA ALA A 142 12.63 -4.38 6.66
C ALA A 142 13.29 -3.97 5.33
N LEU A 143 14.33 -4.70 4.94
CA LEU A 143 15.13 -4.49 3.72
C LEU A 143 15.04 -5.72 2.83
N ILE A 144 15.44 -5.58 1.56
CA ILE A 144 15.59 -6.68 0.63
C ILE A 144 16.86 -6.50 -0.21
N GLU A 145 17.58 -7.58 -0.50
CA GLU A 145 18.77 -7.53 -1.34
C GLU A 145 18.38 -7.49 -2.82
N GLU A 146 19.24 -6.90 -3.65
CA GLU A 146 19.01 -6.75 -5.10
C GLU A 146 18.85 -8.09 -5.84
N THR A 147 19.51 -9.14 -5.34
CA THR A 147 19.50 -10.52 -5.85
C THR A 147 18.39 -11.39 -5.25
N SER A 148 17.71 -10.93 -4.20
CA SER A 148 16.60 -11.67 -3.60
C SER A 148 15.48 -11.87 -4.61
N SER A 149 14.70 -12.94 -4.45
CA SER A 149 13.56 -13.19 -5.34
C SER A 149 12.35 -12.33 -4.98
N VAL A 150 11.47 -12.12 -5.96
CA VAL A 150 10.16 -11.49 -5.72
C VAL A 150 9.39 -12.25 -4.64
N TYR A 151 9.40 -13.59 -4.66
CA TYR A 151 8.73 -14.41 -3.66
C TYR A 151 9.19 -14.09 -2.23
N GLN A 152 10.51 -13.93 -2.01
CA GLN A 152 11.05 -13.54 -0.71
C GLN A 152 10.52 -12.16 -0.27
N ALA A 153 10.48 -11.17 -1.17
CA ALA A 153 9.90 -9.87 -0.87
C ALA A 153 8.41 -9.93 -0.52
N LEU A 154 7.63 -10.77 -1.22
CA LEU A 154 6.23 -11.01 -0.87
C LEU A 154 6.11 -11.57 0.55
N GLY A 155 6.98 -12.51 0.94
CA GLY A 155 7.03 -13.05 2.30
C GLY A 155 7.31 -11.98 3.36
N VAL A 156 8.23 -11.05 3.08
CA VAL A 156 8.50 -9.91 3.96
C VAL A 156 7.27 -9.00 4.08
N PHE A 157 6.54 -8.73 2.98
CA PHE A 157 5.30 -7.95 3.02
C PHE A 157 4.22 -8.60 3.88
N VAL A 158 4.05 -9.92 3.76
CA VAL A 158 3.09 -10.70 4.55
C VAL A 158 3.45 -10.64 6.04
N ALA A 159 4.73 -10.87 6.37
CA ALA A 159 5.21 -10.95 7.76
C ALA A 159 5.25 -9.58 8.46
N ARG A 160 5.84 -8.56 7.81
CA ARG A 160 6.10 -7.25 8.42
C ARG A 160 4.98 -6.23 8.17
N ARG A 161 4.05 -6.50 7.25
CA ARG A 161 2.93 -5.61 6.86
C ARG A 161 3.35 -4.19 6.44
N VAL A 162 4.56 -4.04 5.89
CA VAL A 162 5.11 -2.76 5.39
C VAL A 162 4.63 -2.44 3.98
N SER A 163 4.69 -1.17 3.56
CA SER A 163 4.21 -0.71 2.23
C SER A 163 5.24 -0.84 1.12
N ALA A 164 6.52 -0.79 1.46
CA ALA A 164 7.64 -0.92 0.55
C ALA A 164 8.88 -1.43 1.29
N LEU A 165 9.84 -1.95 0.52
CA LEU A 165 11.12 -2.49 0.95
C LEU A 165 12.22 -1.72 0.22
N PRO A 166 13.10 -1.01 0.94
CA PRO A 166 14.33 -0.49 0.37
C PRO A 166 15.18 -1.65 -0.16
N VAL A 167 15.59 -1.54 -1.43
CA VAL A 167 16.48 -2.50 -2.07
C VAL A 167 17.91 -2.07 -1.83
N VAL A 168 18.70 -2.95 -1.22
CA VAL A 168 20.10 -2.70 -0.88
C VAL A 168 21.04 -3.56 -1.70
N ASN A 169 22.21 -3.00 -2.01
CA ASN A 169 23.32 -3.74 -2.60
C ASN A 169 24.19 -4.40 -1.53
N ASN A 170 25.22 -5.14 -1.96
CA ASN A 170 26.17 -5.85 -1.08
C ASN A 170 26.96 -4.93 -0.12
N LEU A 171 26.97 -3.61 -0.37
CA LEU A 171 27.60 -2.61 0.50
C LEU A 171 26.62 -2.01 1.53
N GLY A 172 25.37 -2.49 1.57
CA GLY A 172 24.31 -1.97 2.43
C GLY A 172 23.75 -0.61 1.98
N LYS A 173 24.05 -0.17 0.76
CA LYS A 173 23.53 1.10 0.23
C LYS A 173 22.19 0.87 -0.46
N VAL A 174 21.22 1.76 -0.20
CA VAL A 174 19.91 1.74 -0.85
C VAL A 174 20.04 2.21 -2.30
N VAL A 175 19.80 1.27 -3.22
CA VAL A 175 19.88 1.45 -4.67
C VAL A 175 18.50 1.56 -5.33
N ASN A 176 17.46 0.94 -4.76
CA ASN A 176 16.10 1.01 -5.30
C ASN A 176 15.03 0.88 -4.20
N LEU A 177 13.75 0.90 -4.57
CA LEU A 177 12.60 0.71 -3.68
C LEU A 177 11.60 -0.23 -4.35
N TYR A 178 11.35 -1.38 -3.72
CA TYR A 178 10.32 -2.33 -4.14
C TYR A 178 9.07 -2.14 -3.29
N SER A 179 7.98 -1.66 -3.88
CA SER A 179 6.71 -1.37 -3.20
C SER A 179 5.68 -2.46 -3.44
N ARG A 180 4.63 -2.52 -2.61
CA ARG A 180 3.48 -3.39 -2.91
C ARG A 180 2.90 -3.10 -4.29
N PHE A 181 2.98 -1.85 -4.77
CA PHE A 181 2.50 -1.49 -6.10
C PHE A 181 3.33 -2.14 -7.21
N ASP A 182 4.60 -2.44 -7.01
CA ASP A 182 5.39 -3.18 -8.01
C ASP A 182 4.93 -4.64 -8.13
N ALA A 183 4.49 -5.25 -7.03
CA ALA A 183 3.97 -6.61 -7.03
C ALA A 183 2.70 -6.77 -7.89
N ILE A 184 1.82 -5.76 -7.98
CA ILE A 184 0.61 -5.86 -8.82
C ILE A 184 0.94 -5.82 -10.32
N ASN A 185 2.10 -5.26 -10.71
CA ASN A 185 2.51 -5.21 -12.12
C ASN A 185 2.79 -6.62 -12.67
N LEU A 186 3.12 -7.58 -11.81
CA LEU A 186 3.23 -9.00 -12.19
C LEU A 186 1.89 -9.54 -12.74
N ALA A 187 0.76 -9.06 -12.21
CA ALA A 187 -0.58 -9.42 -12.71
C ALA A 187 -0.83 -8.82 -14.10
N ALA A 188 -0.36 -7.60 -14.35
CA ALA A 188 -0.54 -6.90 -15.62
C ALA A 188 0.12 -7.65 -16.79
N GLN A 189 1.24 -8.30 -16.50
CA GLN A 189 2.09 -8.96 -17.50
C GLN A 189 1.89 -10.48 -17.55
N GLN A 190 0.94 -11.01 -16.78
CA GLN A 190 0.78 -12.46 -16.56
C GLN A 190 2.09 -13.15 -16.11
N ALA A 191 3.03 -12.39 -15.53
CA ALA A 191 4.34 -12.84 -15.09
C ALA A 191 4.34 -13.44 -13.67
N TYR A 192 3.16 -13.54 -13.04
CA TYR A 192 3.00 -14.07 -11.68
C TYR A 192 3.30 -15.57 -11.55
N ASN A 193 3.47 -16.28 -12.66
CA ASN A 193 3.86 -17.69 -12.66
C ASN A 193 5.33 -17.90 -12.26
N ASN A 194 6.20 -16.90 -12.42
CA ASN A 194 7.60 -17.00 -12.02
C ASN A 194 7.94 -15.89 -11.01
N LEU A 195 7.90 -16.23 -9.72
CA LEU A 195 8.25 -15.32 -8.63
C LEU A 195 9.70 -15.51 -8.15
N ASP A 196 10.48 -16.37 -8.82
CA ASP A 196 11.90 -16.62 -8.53
C ASP A 196 12.82 -15.59 -9.19
N VAL A 197 12.28 -14.76 -10.10
CA VAL A 197 13.00 -13.62 -10.68
C VAL A 197 13.51 -12.68 -9.59
N SER A 198 14.68 -12.09 -9.83
CA SER A 198 15.27 -11.16 -8.88
C SER A 198 14.45 -9.88 -8.76
N ILE A 199 14.57 -9.20 -7.62
CA ILE A 199 13.94 -7.90 -7.40
C ILE A 199 14.40 -6.90 -8.46
N MET A 200 15.68 -6.87 -8.81
CA MET A 200 16.18 -5.96 -9.83
C MET A 200 15.59 -6.21 -11.21
N ASP A 201 15.48 -7.48 -11.63
CA ASP A 201 14.88 -7.82 -12.92
C ASP A 201 13.39 -7.43 -12.96
N SER A 202 12.67 -7.65 -11.84
CA SER A 202 11.27 -7.25 -11.73
C SER A 202 11.08 -5.72 -11.82
N LEU A 203 12.06 -4.95 -11.37
CA LEU A 203 12.01 -3.48 -11.39
C LEU A 203 12.41 -2.88 -12.74
N GLN A 204 13.23 -3.57 -13.55
CA GLN A 204 13.52 -3.14 -14.92
C GLN A 204 12.27 -3.06 -15.79
N GLN A 205 11.23 -3.81 -15.45
CA GLN A 205 9.94 -3.81 -16.12
C GLN A 205 9.08 -2.57 -15.81
N ARG A 206 9.56 -1.60 -15.01
CA ARG A 206 8.91 -0.29 -14.84
C ARG A 206 9.00 0.49 -16.16
N TRP A 207 8.04 0.30 -17.05
CA TRP A 207 7.84 1.15 -18.22
C TRP A 207 7.67 2.61 -17.74
N HIS A 208 8.66 3.46 -18.05
CA HIS A 208 8.62 4.93 -17.98
C HIS A 208 8.76 5.66 -16.62
N CYS A 209 9.18 5.05 -15.52
CA CYS A 209 9.36 5.80 -14.26
C CYS A 209 10.60 5.36 -13.46
N PHE A 210 11.79 5.67 -13.99
CA PHE A 210 13.03 5.63 -13.24
C PHE A 210 13.22 6.99 -12.53
N GLU A 211 12.31 7.32 -11.60
CA GLU A 211 12.62 8.38 -10.64
C GLU A 211 13.53 7.80 -9.57
N ASN A 212 14.65 8.47 -9.33
CA ASN A 212 15.56 8.13 -8.23
C ASN A 212 14.77 7.93 -6.93
N VAL A 213 15.14 6.93 -6.14
CA VAL A 213 14.54 6.71 -4.82
C VAL A 213 14.58 8.01 -4.03
N LEU A 214 13.40 8.55 -3.71
CA LEU A 214 13.29 9.76 -2.89
C LEU A 214 13.84 9.47 -1.50
N LYS A 215 14.74 10.33 -1.06
CA LYS A 215 15.43 10.23 0.23
C LYS A 215 15.21 11.49 1.03
N CYS A 216 15.42 11.36 2.33
CA CYS A 216 15.52 12.49 3.24
C CYS A 216 16.57 12.22 4.32
N TYR A 217 16.94 13.28 5.03
CA TYR A 217 17.84 13.20 6.17
C TYR A 217 17.11 13.51 7.47
N ALA A 218 17.58 12.94 8.57
CA ALA A 218 16.96 13.10 9.88
C ALA A 218 16.99 14.55 10.41
N HIS A 219 17.92 15.37 9.90
CA HIS A 219 18.07 16.78 10.24
C HIS A 219 17.21 17.72 9.38
N GLU A 220 16.46 17.20 8.39
CA GLU A 220 15.52 18.01 7.63
C GLU A 220 14.24 18.27 8.45
N THR A 221 13.63 19.44 8.23
CA THR A 221 12.42 19.85 8.94
C THR A 221 11.19 19.13 8.42
N LEU A 222 10.18 18.94 9.28
CA LEU A 222 8.91 18.30 8.87
C LEU A 222 8.26 19.02 7.69
N GLU A 223 8.37 20.35 7.63
CA GLU A 223 7.87 21.18 6.54
C GLU A 223 8.45 20.79 5.18
N VAL A 224 9.78 20.71 5.07
CA VAL A 224 10.48 20.33 3.83
C VAL A 224 10.12 18.91 3.40
N ILE A 225 9.95 18.00 4.37
CA ILE A 225 9.60 16.61 4.09
C ILE A 225 8.16 16.49 3.56
N ILE A 226 7.22 17.21 4.16
CA ILE A 226 5.82 17.20 3.69
C ILE A 226 5.74 17.79 2.28
N GLU A 227 6.46 18.89 2.01
CA GLU A 227 6.53 19.51 0.69
C GLU A 227 7.05 18.51 -0.35
N ARG A 228 8.21 17.88 -0.10
CA ARG A 228 8.79 16.86 -0.98
C ARG A 228 7.84 15.68 -1.23
N LEU A 229 7.12 15.22 -0.20
CA LEU A 229 6.16 14.12 -0.33
C LEU A 229 4.95 14.49 -1.19
N VAL A 230 4.53 15.76 -1.21
CA VAL A 230 3.37 16.22 -1.98
C VAL A 230 3.74 16.63 -3.41
N GLU A 231 4.97 17.12 -3.64
CA GLU A 231 5.46 17.50 -4.97
C GLU A 231 5.75 16.30 -5.88
N HIS A 232 6.35 15.23 -5.34
CA HIS A 232 6.65 14.02 -6.10
C HIS A 232 5.46 13.03 -6.17
N GLU A 233 4.25 13.57 -6.42
CA GLU A 233 3.01 12.80 -6.48
C GLU A 233 2.52 12.41 -7.87
#